data_AF-A0A439SEN6-F1
#
_entry.id   AF-A0A439SEN6-F1
#
_cell.length_a   1.000
_cell.length_b   1.000
_cell.length_c   1.000
_cell.angle_alpha   90.00
_cell.angle_beta   90.00
_cell.angle_gamma   90.00
#
_symmetry.space_group_name_H-M   'P 1'
#
loop_
_entity.id
_entity.type
_entity.pdbx_description
1 polymer ?
#
loop_
_entity_poly.entity_id
_entity_poly.type
_entity_poly.pdbx_seq_one_letter_code
_entity_poly.pdbx_strand_id
1 'polypeptide(L)' 'MSVLSRPEFHDEAKAFEHVEAILWPNGPVCPKCGSV' A
#
# COMPACT_ATOMS: atom_id res chain seq x y z
N MET A 1 8.61 -7.85 18.74
CA MET A 1 7.61 -8.56 17.90
C MET A 1 8.24 -8.80 16.54
N SER A 2 7.97 -9.94 15.90
CA SER A 2 8.48 -10.23 14.55
C SER A 2 7.89 -9.27 13.53
N VAL A 3 8.67 -8.85 12.54
CA VAL A 3 8.18 -8.06 11.40
C VAL A 3 7.07 -8.78 10.64
N LEU A 4 7.12 -10.12 10.64
CA LEU A 4 6.13 -10.97 9.95
C LEU A 4 4.78 -11.01 10.67
N SER A 5 4.67 -10.51 11.90
CA SER A 5 3.42 -10.44 12.64
C SER A 5 2.58 -9.20 12.30
N ARG A 6 3.05 -8.35 11.37
CA ARG A 6 2.32 -7.16 10.94
C ARG A 6 1.05 -7.59 10.17
N PRO A 7 -0.08 -6.87 10.34
CA PRO A 7 -1.37 -7.26 9.77
C PRO A 7 -1.38 -7.37 8.23
N GLU A 8 -0.58 -6.57 7.54
CA GLU A 8 -0.39 -6.59 6.08
C GLU A 8 0.26 -7.88 5.55
N PHE A 9 0.75 -8.78 6.40
CA PHE A 9 1.22 -10.12 6.01
C PHE A 9 0.18 -11.24 6.23
N HIS A 10 -0.98 -10.92 6.80
CA HIS A 10 -2.01 -11.89 7.16
C HIS A 10 -3.41 -11.53 6.68
N ASP A 11 -3.64 -10.29 6.30
CA ASP A 11 -4.91 -9.78 5.81
C ASP A 11 -4.69 -9.09 4.45
N GLU A 12 -5.45 -9.55 3.45
CA GLU A 12 -5.36 -9.05 2.08
C GLU A 12 -5.73 -7.57 1.98
N ALA A 13 -6.81 -7.13 2.65
CA ALA A 13 -7.22 -5.73 2.63
C ALA A 13 -6.14 -4.84 3.27
N LYS A 14 -5.51 -5.30 4.35
CA LYS A 14 -4.39 -4.59 4.98
C LYS A 14 -3.13 -4.56 4.11
N ALA A 15 -2.90 -5.61 3.33
CA ALA A 15 -1.80 -5.63 2.37
C ALA A 15 -1.98 -4.55 1.30
N PHE A 16 -3.19 -4.42 0.74
CA PHE A 16 -3.50 -3.37 -0.23
C PHE A 16 -3.34 -1.98 0.36
N GLU A 17 -3.95 -1.70 1.52
CA GLU A 17 -3.81 -0.40 2.21
C GLU A 17 -2.32 -0.04 2.45
N HIS A 18 -1.49 -1.01 2.86
CA HIS A 18 -0.08 -0.78 3.13
C HIS A 18 0.70 -0.40 1.86
N VAL A 19 0.49 -1.15 0.77
CA VAL A 19 1.16 -0.92 -0.50
C VAL A 19 0.69 0.39 -1.13
N GLU A 20 -0.60 0.68 -1.08
CA GLU A 20 -1.16 1.92 -1.62
C GLU A 20 -0.64 3.16 -0.89
N ALA A 21 -0.52 3.10 0.44
CA ALA A 21 0.06 4.21 1.21
C ALA A 21 1.51 4.52 0.82
N ILE A 22 2.27 3.52 0.34
CA ILE A 22 3.67 3.68 -0.09
C ILE A 22 3.76 4.16 -1.54
N LEU A 23 3.01 3.53 -2.44
CA LEU A 23 3.07 3.82 -3.88
C LEU A 23 2.33 5.10 -4.27
N TRP A 24 1.22 5.36 -3.59
CA TRP A 24 0.24 6.39 -3.93
C TRP A 24 -0.14 7.24 -2.71
N PRO A 25 0.83 7.90 -2.05
CA PRO A 25 0.57 8.70 -0.84
C PRO A 25 -0.38 9.88 -1.09
N ASN A 26 -0.50 10.34 -2.34
CA ASN A 26 -1.39 11.43 -2.76
C ASN A 26 -2.58 10.93 -3.61
N GLY A 27 -2.83 9.62 -3.63
CA GLY A 27 -3.87 8.98 -4.43
C GLY A 27 -3.34 8.20 -5.64
N PRO A 28 -4.20 7.42 -6.31
CA PRO A 28 -3.81 6.38 -7.29
C PRO A 28 -3.24 6.94 -8.61
N VAL A 29 -3.21 8.26 -8.76
CA VAL A 29 -2.73 8.92 -9.98
C VAL A 29 -1.21 9.00 -9.94
N CYS A 30 -0.54 8.43 -10.94
CA CYS A 30 0.90 8.60 -11.09
C CYS A 30 1.23 10.09 -11.36
N PRO A 31 2.03 10.77 -10.52
CA PRO A 31 2.35 12.19 -10.72
C PRO A 31 3.21 12.45 -11.96
N LYS A 32 3.80 11.41 -12.54
CA LYS A 32 4.69 11.51 -13.71
C LYS A 32 3.96 11.40 -15.04
N CYS A 33 2.98 10.51 -15.16
CA CYS A 33 2.25 10.28 -16.42
C CYS A 33 0.75 10.59 -16.34
N GLY A 34 0.20 10.80 -15.15
CA GLY A 34 -1.23 11.08 -14.96
C GLY A 34 -2.15 9.88 -15.19
N SER A 35 -1.59 8.67 -15.35
CA SER A 35 -2.40 7.45 -15.42
C SER A 35 -2.95 7.11 -14.05
N VAL A 36 -4.23 6.79 -14.01
CA VAL A 36 -4.89 6.00 -12.97
C VAL A 36 -4.71 4.52 -13.30
#